data_AF-A0A924HVU2-F1
#
_entry.id   AF-A0A924HVU2-F1
#
_cell.length_a   1.000
_cell.length_b   1.000
_cell.length_c   1.000
_cell.angle_alpha   90.00
_cell.angle_beta   90.00
_cell.angle_gamma   90.00
#
_symmetry.space_group_name_H-M   'P 1'
#
loop_
_entity.id
_entity.type
_entity.pdbx_description
1 polymer ?
#
loop_
_entity_poly.entity_id
_entity_poly.type
_entity_poly.pdbx_seq_one_letter_code
_entity_poly.pdbx_strand_id
1 'polypeptide(L)' 'MLVFAYINNIYSSRKVEEAIRQNIPYMWLAGLNTPDHNTINRFRSDRLKDVLQQIFK' A
#
# COMPACT_ATOMS: atom_id res chain seq x y z
N MET A 1 5.16 2.44 -0.64
CA MET A 1 3.80 2.83 -0.21
C MET A 1 3.07 1.76 0.62
N LEU A 2 2.88 0.52 0.11
CA LEU A 2 2.17 -0.54 0.87
C LEU A 2 2.89 -0.97 2.14
N VAL A 3 4.22 -1.13 2.10
CA VAL A 3 5.04 -1.43 3.29
C VAL A 3 4.84 -0.37 4.37
N PHE A 4 4.80 0.91 3.98
CA PHE A 4 4.56 2.02 4.90
C PHE A 4 3.15 1.97 5.50
N ALA A 5 2.13 1.62 4.70
CA ALA A 5 0.79 1.39 5.20
C ALA A 5 0.74 0.28 6.26
N TYR A 6 1.46 -0.83 6.05
CA TYR A 6 1.53 -1.92 7.03
C TYR A 6 2.24 -1.53 8.33
N ILE A 7 3.33 -0.76 8.24
CA ILE A 7 4.00 -0.18 9.42
C ILE A 7 3.04 0.72 10.21
N ASN A 8 2.15 1.42 9.51
CA ASN A 8 1.09 2.24 10.11
C ASN A 8 -0.17 1.42 10.52
N ASN A 9 -0.10 0.10 10.56
CA ASN A 9 -1.22 -0.81 10.86
C ASN A 9 -2.43 -0.69 9.92
N ILE A 10 -2.22 -0.21 8.69
CA ILE A 10 -3.25 -0.07 7.66
C ILE A 10 -3.19 -1.26 6.69
N TYR A 11 -4.04 -2.26 6.96
CA TYR A 11 -4.11 -3.49 6.17
C TYR A 11 -5.25 -3.47 5.14
N SER A 12 -6.23 -2.58 5.22
CA SER A 12 -7.35 -2.54 4.26
C SER A 12 -7.01 -1.72 3.02
N SER A 13 -7.17 -2.29 1.82
CA SER A 13 -6.87 -1.60 0.54
C SER A 13 -7.62 -0.28 0.39
N ARG A 14 -8.86 -0.20 0.90
CA ARG A 14 -9.66 1.04 0.93
C ARG A 14 -9.10 2.09 1.88
N LYS A 15 -8.69 1.69 3.09
CA LYS A 15 -8.04 2.59 4.05
C LYS A 15 -6.70 3.08 3.54
N VAL A 16 -5.99 2.23 2.80
CA VAL A 16 -4.75 2.57 2.12
C VAL A 16 -5.00 3.62 1.03
N GLU A 17 -6.04 3.45 0.21
CA GLU A 17 -6.47 4.44 -0.80
C GLU A 17 -6.76 5.81 -0.16
N GLU A 18 -7.56 5.81 0.91
CA GLU A 18 -7.91 7.02 1.64
C GLU A 18 -6.68 7.68 2.28
N ALA A 19 -5.77 6.88 2.85
CA ALA A 19 -4.52 7.37 3.40
C ALA A 19 -3.63 8.02 2.32
N ILE A 20 -3.57 7.49 1.08
CA ILE A 20 -2.84 8.17 -0.01
C ILE A 20 -3.45 9.53 -0.31
N ARG A 21 -4.79 9.60 -0.39
CA ARG A 21 -5.49 10.84 -0.73
C ARG A 21 -5.35 11.91 0.34
N GLN A 22 -5.28 11.51 1.61
CA GLN A 22 -5.24 12.43 2.75
C GLN A 22 -3.83 12.79 3.22
N ASN A 23 -2.83 11.93 2.97
CA ASN A 23 -1.49 12.10 3.52
C ASN A 23 -0.45 12.41 2.42
N ILE A 24 0.13 13.60 2.51
CA ILE A 24 1.25 14.06 1.65
C ILE A 24 2.42 13.06 1.60
N PRO A 25 2.85 12.42 2.73
CA PRO A 25 3.91 11.42 2.69
C PRO A 25 3.60 10.24 1.78
N TYR A 26 2.34 9.79 1.74
CA TYR A 26 1.92 8.69 0.89
C TYR A 26 1.89 9.08 -0.59
N MET A 27 1.49 10.33 -0.90
CA MET A 27 1.57 10.87 -2.26
C MET A 27 3.00 10.89 -2.80
N TRP A 28 3.95 11.34 -1.98
CA TRP A 28 5.38 11.32 -2.34
C TRP A 28 5.90 9.89 -2.51
N LEU A 29 5.56 8.98 -1.60
CA LEU A 29 5.94 7.56 -1.67
C LEU A 29 5.30 6.79 -2.85
N ALA A 30 4.19 7.29 -3.39
CA ALA A 30 3.53 6.75 -4.57
C ALA A 30 3.94 7.47 -5.86
N GLY A 31 4.85 8.45 -5.79
CA GLY A 31 5.29 9.22 -6.94
C GLY A 31 4.16 10.03 -7.59
N LEU A 32 3.30 10.64 -6.77
CA LEU A 32 2.06 11.35 -7.18
C LEU A 32 1.00 10.49 -7.86
N ASN A 33 1.22 9.17 -8.00
CA ASN A 33 0.18 8.27 -8.43
C ASN A 33 -0.75 7.94 -7.27
N THR A 34 -2.06 7.98 -7.51
CA THR A 34 -3.11 7.60 -6.57
C THR A 34 -3.71 6.27 -7.01
N PRO A 35 -3.04 5.13 -6.74
CA PRO A 35 -3.58 3.83 -7.10
C PRO A 35 -4.91 3.57 -6.37
N ASP A 36 -5.93 3.19 -7.15
CA ASP A 36 -7.21 2.75 -6.64
C ASP A 36 -7.08 1.45 -5.82
N HIS A 37 -8.02 1.16 -4.92
CA HIS A 37 -8.03 -0.07 -4.13
C HIS A 37 -7.88 -1.34 -4.98
N ASN A 38 -8.39 -1.36 -6.23
CA ASN A 38 -8.23 -2.48 -7.15
C ASN A 38 -6.77 -2.70 -7.56
N THR A 39 -6.05 -1.61 -7.86
CA THR A 39 -4.63 -1.64 -8.19
C THR A 39 -3.81 -2.10 -7.00
N ILE A 40 -4.15 -1.62 -5.79
CA ILE A 40 -3.53 -2.07 -4.55
C ILE A 40 -3.76 -3.57 -4.32
N ASN A 41 -4.97 -4.06 -4.58
CA ASN A 41 -5.31 -5.46 -4.39
C ASN A 41 -4.59 -6.38 -5.39
N ARG A 42 -4.52 -5.98 -6.67
CA ARG A 42 -3.72 -6.67 -7.68
C ARG A 42 -2.24 -6.71 -7.29
N PHE A 43 -1.67 -5.58 -6.88
CA PHE A 43 -0.26 -5.51 -6.48
C PHE A 43 0.03 -6.39 -5.25
N ARG A 44 -0.91 -6.45 -4.29
CA ARG A 44 -0.82 -7.31 -3.12
C ARG A 44 -0.74 -8.79 -3.48
N SER A 45 -1.65 -9.26 -4.33
CA SER A 45 -1.73 -10.66 -4.70
C SER A 45 -0.58 -11.08 -5.62
N ASP A 46 -0.12 -10.19 -6.50
CA ASP A 46 0.82 -10.51 -7.58
C ASP A 46 2.28 -10.29 -7.20
N ARG A 47 2.59 -9.20 -6.46
CA ARG A 47 3.98 -8.80 -6.15
C ARG A 47 4.30 -8.88 -4.67
N LEU A 48 3.31 -8.69 -3.81
CA LEU A 48 3.55 -8.52 -2.39
C LEU A 48 3.46 -9.81 -1.59
N LYS A 49 2.87 -10.87 -2.13
CA LYS A 49 2.78 -12.18 -1.49
C LYS A 49 4.17 -12.74 -1.15
N ASP A 50 5.09 -12.69 -2.12
CA ASP A 50 6.46 -13.20 -1.94
C ASP A 50 7.28 -12.29 -1.02
N VAL A 51 7.11 -10.97 -1.13
CA VAL A 51 7.84 -9.99 -0.31
C VAL A 51 7.37 -10.01 1.15
N LEU A 52 6.07 -10.12 1.41
CA LEU A 52 5.54 -10.24 2.77
C LEU A 52 6.03 -11.53 3.43
N GLN A 53 6.10 -12.64 2.70
CA GLN A 53 6.67 -13.89 3.22
C GLN A 53 8.15 -13.76 3.60
N GLN A 54 8.92 -12.89 2.95
CA GLN A 54 10.32 -12.63 3.30
C GLN A 54 10.46 -11.69 4.51
N ILE A 55 9.57 -10.72 4.68
CA ILE A 55 9.63 -9.74 5.78
C ILE A 55 9.12 -10.34 7.10
N PHE A 56 8.13 -11.22 7.05
CA PHE A 56 7.55 -11.88 8.23
C PHE A 56 8.20 -13.25 8.55
N LYS A 57 9.45 -13.48 8.12
CA LYS A 57 10.22 -14.69 8.43
C LYS A 57 11.19 -14.47 9.58
#